data_AF-A0A1G2ZPK7-F1
#
_entry.id   AF-A0A1G2ZPK7-F1
#
_cell.length_a   1.000
_cell.length_b   1.000
_cell.length_c   1.000
_cell.angle_alpha   90.00
_cell.angle_beta   90.00
_cell.angle_gamma   90.00
#
_symmetry.space_group_name_H-M   'P 1'
#
loop_
_entity.id
_entity.type
_entity.pdbx_description
1 polymer ?
#
loop_
_entity_poly.entity_id
_entity_poly.type
_entity_poly.pdbx_seq_one_letter_code
_entity_poly.pdbx_strand_id
1 'polypeptide(L)'
;MGLLSWLFPGRGFGVAELARRLDVDKAQLRAVQPRYREFTIPKRSGGRRRILAPDPELKTLQRRILRRLLRRPAIHPAAMGFERGRSIVTNARAHRGQAVVLRMDVQDFFPSTKARHVRRYFRRIGWNRRATDLLMRFCTHEGSLPQGARTSSKVGGHCNR
;
A
#
# COMPACT_ATOMS: atom_id res chain seq x y z
N MET A 1 13.61 -15.38 14.83
CA MET A 1 13.49 -13.92 15.10
C MET A 1 12.08 -13.57 15.56
N GLY A 2 11.81 -13.91 16.84
CA GLY A 2 10.83 -13.36 17.78
C GLY A 2 9.36 -13.18 17.38
N LEU A 3 8.52 -14.21 17.63
CA LEU A 3 7.05 -14.08 17.75
C LEU A 3 6.63 -13.18 18.94
N LEU A 4 7.56 -12.85 19.85
CA LEU A 4 7.31 -12.22 21.15
C LEU A 4 7.29 -10.68 21.15
N SER A 5 7.60 -10.01 20.03
CA SER A 5 7.67 -8.53 20.01
C SER A 5 6.31 -7.84 20.13
N TRP A 6 5.21 -8.59 20.11
CA TRP A 6 3.84 -8.07 20.30
C TRP A 6 3.46 -7.91 21.77
N LEU A 7 4.22 -8.49 22.71
CA LEU A 7 3.89 -8.52 24.14
C LEU A 7 4.43 -7.32 24.94
N PHE A 8 5.21 -6.42 24.33
CA PHE A 8 5.74 -5.23 25.01
C PHE A 8 5.14 -3.93 24.43
N PRO A 9 4.09 -3.36 25.07
CA PRO A 9 3.49 -2.11 24.64
C PRO A 9 4.46 -0.95 24.93
N GLY A 10 5.14 -0.45 23.89
CA GLY A 10 5.99 0.75 24.01
C GLY A 10 7.07 0.91 22.96
N ARG A 11 7.52 -0.17 22.30
CA ARG A 11 8.60 -0.11 21.30
C ARG A 11 8.25 -0.84 20.01
N GLY A 12 7.15 -0.43 19.38
CA GLY A 12 6.84 -0.89 18.02
C GLY A 12 8.05 -0.76 17.08
N PHE A 13 8.05 -1.48 15.97
CA PHE A 13 9.17 -1.53 15.03
C PHE A 13 9.63 -0.12 14.65
N GLY A 14 10.90 0.17 14.93
CA GLY A 14 11.49 1.50 14.73
C GLY A 14 12.16 1.66 13.36
N VAL A 15 12.77 2.83 13.15
CA VAL A 15 13.48 3.16 11.90
C VAL A 15 14.62 2.17 11.62
N ALA A 16 15.29 1.65 12.66
CA ALA A 16 16.33 0.64 12.52
C ALA A 16 15.78 -0.67 11.92
N GLU A 17 14.65 -1.14 12.43
CA GLU A 17 13.99 -2.32 11.91
C GLU A 17 13.43 -2.08 10.49
N LEU A 18 12.94 -0.87 10.22
CA LEU A 18 12.49 -0.47 8.89
C LEU A 18 13.64 -0.55 7.88
N ALA A 19 14.77 0.09 8.18
CA ALA A 19 15.98 0.08 7.37
C ALA A 19 16.46 -1.36 7.11
N ARG A 20 16.57 -2.17 8.17
CA ARG A 20 16.97 -3.59 8.08
C ARG A 20 16.02 -4.40 7.19
N ARG A 21 14.70 -4.25 7.35
CA ARG A 21 13.72 -4.98 6.52
C ARG A 21 13.76 -4.53 5.07
N LEU A 22 13.96 -3.24 4.81
CA LEU A 22 14.05 -2.68 3.46
C LEU A 22 15.42 -2.88 2.82
N ASP A 23 16.44 -3.28 3.60
CA ASP A 23 17.82 -3.49 3.14
C ASP A 23 18.42 -2.23 2.54
N VAL A 24 18.23 -1.14 3.29
CA VAL A 24 18.68 0.22 2.99
C VAL A 24 19.31 0.77 4.26
N ASP A 25 20.35 1.59 4.13
CA ASP A 25 20.91 2.32 5.28
C ASP A 25 19.89 3.33 5.87
N LYS A 26 20.00 3.62 7.18
CA LYS A 26 19.11 4.57 7.87
C LYS A 26 19.27 6.00 7.36
N ALA A 27 20.49 6.45 7.07
CA ALA A 27 20.76 7.78 6.55
C ALA A 27 20.21 7.88 5.12
N GLN A 28 20.46 6.87 4.28
CA GLN A 28 19.86 6.80 2.94
C GLN A 28 18.32 6.84 3.01
N LEU A 29 17.71 6.03 3.87
CA LEU A 29 16.25 6.02 4.05
C LEU A 29 15.70 7.41 4.44
N ARG A 30 16.42 8.16 5.27
CA ARG A 30 16.02 9.53 5.65
C ARG A 30 16.24 10.54 4.52
N ALA A 31 17.29 10.36 3.72
CA ALA A 31 17.66 11.25 2.62
C ALA A 31 16.72 11.15 1.40
N VAL A 32 16.07 9.99 1.18
CA VAL A 32 15.14 9.82 0.06
C VAL A 32 14.03 10.88 0.11
N GLN A 33 13.98 11.73 -0.93
CA GLN A 33 12.94 12.72 -1.15
C GLN A 33 11.96 12.19 -2.20
N PRO A 34 10.70 11.87 -1.83
CA PRO A 34 9.73 11.35 -2.79
C PRO A 34 9.44 12.38 -3.89
N ARG A 35 9.69 12.00 -5.15
CA ARG A 35 9.29 12.80 -6.32
C ARG A 35 8.33 12.01 -7.20
N TYR A 36 7.35 12.71 -7.73
CA TYR A 36 6.36 12.17 -8.65
C TYR A 36 6.35 12.99 -9.93
N ARG A 37 6.33 12.30 -11.07
CA ARG A 37 5.97 12.89 -12.35
C ARG A 37 4.46 12.79 -12.51
N GLU A 38 3.83 13.94 -12.66
CA GLU A 38 2.41 14.03 -12.94
C GLU A 38 2.13 14.00 -14.44
N PHE A 39 1.11 13.23 -14.82
CA PHE A 39 0.51 13.29 -16.16
C PHE A 39 -0.92 12.78 -16.11
N THR A 40 -1.68 12.98 -17.17
CA THR A 40 -3.09 12.53 -17.24
C THR A 40 -3.30 11.55 -18.39
N ILE A 41 -4.16 10.56 -18.18
CA ILE A 41 -4.59 9.61 -19.21
C ILE A 41 -6.12 9.65 -19.36
N PRO A 42 -6.68 9.37 -20.55
CA PRO A 42 -8.12 9.30 -20.73
C PRO A 42 -8.73 8.11 -19.95
N LYS A 43 -9.90 8.31 -19.35
CA LYS A 43 -10.71 7.21 -18.79
C LYS A 43 -11.51 6.55 -19.92
N ARG A 44 -11.73 5.23 -19.82
CA ARG A 44 -12.59 4.49 -20.77
C ARG A 44 -14.03 5.00 -20.79
N SER A 45 -14.52 5.51 -19.67
CA SER A 45 -15.87 6.07 -19.49
C SER A 45 -15.97 7.57 -19.80
N GLY A 46 -14.93 8.17 -20.41
CA GLY A 46 -14.84 9.63 -20.59
C GLY A 46 -14.19 10.36 -19.40
N GLY A 47 -13.61 11.53 -19.69
CA GLY A 47 -12.84 12.34 -18.73
C GLY A 47 -11.36 11.94 -18.62
N ARG A 48 -10.65 12.56 -17.67
CA ARG A 48 -9.20 12.35 -17.46
C ARG A 48 -8.93 11.72 -16.10
N ARG A 49 -7.85 10.95 -16.03
CA ARG A 49 -7.30 10.36 -14.81
C ARG A 49 -5.90 10.90 -14.58
N ARG A 50 -5.70 11.56 -13.44
CA ARG A 50 -4.40 12.02 -12.97
C ARG A 50 -3.56 10.83 -12.51
N ILE A 51 -2.34 10.72 -13.01
CA ILE A 51 -1.36 9.70 -12.68
C ILE A 51 -0.14 10.37 -12.06
N LEU A 52 0.29 9.83 -10.92
CA LEU A 52 1.46 10.24 -10.18
C LEU A 52 2.46 9.09 -10.25
N ALA A 53 3.39 9.15 -11.22
CA ALA A 53 4.41 8.13 -11.38
C ALA A 53 5.63 8.46 -10.49
N PRO A 54 6.00 7.57 -9.55
CA PRO A 54 7.18 7.78 -8.73
C PRO A 54 8.45 7.72 -9.58
N ASP A 55 9.45 8.52 -9.22
CA ASP A 55 10.79 8.44 -9.81
C ASP A 55 11.45 7.06 -9.55
N PRO A 56 12.56 6.72 -10.24
CA PRO A 56 13.18 5.40 -10.12
C PRO A 56 13.61 5.02 -8.69
N GLU A 57 14.07 5.99 -7.90
CA GLU A 57 14.51 5.78 -6.52
C GLU A 57 13.32 5.43 -5.62
N LEU A 58 12.28 6.28 -5.59
CA LEU A 58 11.06 6.05 -4.82
C LEU A 58 10.35 4.77 -5.26
N LYS A 59 10.30 4.51 -6.57
CA LYS A 59 9.72 3.28 -7.12
C LYS A 59 10.43 2.03 -6.59
N THR A 60 11.76 2.07 -6.47
CA THR A 60 12.55 0.96 -5.94
C THR A 60 12.27 0.74 -4.45
N LEU A 61 12.21 1.82 -3.67
CA LEU A 61 11.86 1.76 -2.25
C LEU A 61 10.44 1.23 -2.03
N GLN A 62 9.45 1.71 -2.81
CA GLN A 62 8.07 1.22 -2.76
C GLN A 62 7.97 -0.27 -3.10
N ARG A 63 8.74 -0.78 -4.07
CA ARG A 63 8.79 -2.22 -4.35
C ARG A 63 9.31 -3.01 -3.15
N ARG A 64 10.32 -2.51 -2.43
CA ARG A 64 10.86 -3.15 -1.23
C ARG A 64 9.82 -3.16 -0.11
N ILE A 65 9.13 -2.04 0.14
CA ILE A 65 8.01 -1.95 1.10
C ILE A 65 6.93 -2.98 0.77
N LEU A 66 6.49 -3.04 -0.48
CA LEU A 66 5.47 -3.99 -0.92
C LEU A 66 5.88 -5.45 -0.64
N ARG A 67 7.08 -5.83 -1.07
CA ARG A 67 7.55 -7.22 -0.99
C ARG A 67 7.90 -7.67 0.42
N ARG A 68 8.48 -6.77 1.23
CA ARG A 68 9.10 -7.13 2.51
C ARG A 68 8.26 -6.75 3.73
N LEU A 69 7.36 -5.78 3.60
CA LEU A 69 6.49 -5.33 4.71
C LEU A 69 5.02 -5.71 4.49
N LEU A 70 4.50 -5.51 3.28
CA LEU A 70 3.05 -5.64 3.00
C LEU A 70 2.64 -7.01 2.46
N ARG A 71 3.57 -7.93 2.25
CA ARG A 71 3.28 -9.27 1.72
C ARG A 71 2.63 -10.20 2.75
N ARG A 72 2.66 -9.84 4.05
CA ARG A 72 2.41 -10.75 5.17
C ARG A 72 1.05 -10.66 5.90
N PRO A 73 0.25 -9.59 5.89
CA PRO A 73 -1.03 -9.66 6.59
C PRO A 73 -1.94 -10.66 5.86
N ALA A 74 -2.56 -11.58 6.61
CA ALA A 74 -3.61 -12.44 6.07
C ALA A 74 -4.71 -11.56 5.48
N ILE A 75 -4.86 -11.63 4.16
CA ILE A 75 -5.95 -10.96 3.46
C ILE A 75 -7.13 -11.94 3.43
N HIS A 76 -8.35 -11.40 3.51
CA HIS A 76 -9.55 -12.23 3.44
C HIS A 76 -9.49 -13.10 2.16
N PRO A 77 -9.82 -14.41 2.22
CA PRO A 77 -9.65 -15.31 1.07
C PRO A 77 -10.37 -14.87 -0.21
N ALA A 78 -11.46 -14.09 -0.07
CA ALA A 78 -12.22 -13.52 -1.18
C ALA A 78 -11.56 -12.29 -1.84
N ALA A 79 -10.47 -11.75 -1.30
CA ALA A 79 -9.77 -10.64 -1.92
C ALA A 79 -8.83 -11.16 -3.01
N MET A 80 -9.20 -10.88 -4.26
CA MET A 80 -8.50 -11.42 -5.43
C MET A 80 -7.57 -10.41 -6.11
N GLY A 81 -7.80 -9.11 -5.90
CA GLY A 81 -7.01 -8.05 -6.53
C GLY A 81 -5.59 -7.94 -6.00
N PHE A 82 -4.61 -7.85 -6.89
CA PHE A 82 -3.18 -7.63 -6.58
C PHE A 82 -2.54 -8.70 -5.66
N GLU A 83 -3.13 -9.90 -5.60
CA GLU A 83 -2.60 -11.06 -4.89
C GLU A 83 -1.86 -12.02 -5.82
N ARG A 84 -0.73 -12.56 -5.35
CA ARG A 84 0.02 -13.57 -6.12
C ARG A 84 -0.80 -14.86 -6.21
N GLY A 85 -0.88 -15.44 -7.41
CA GLY A 85 -1.65 -16.67 -7.64
C GLY A 85 -3.16 -16.47 -7.75
N ARG A 86 -3.65 -15.23 -7.65
CA ARG A 86 -5.04 -14.86 -7.96
C ARG A 86 -5.08 -14.14 -9.32
N SER A 87 -6.18 -14.32 -10.03
CA SER A 87 -6.44 -13.71 -11.33
C SER A 87 -7.92 -13.37 -11.49
N ILE A 88 -8.23 -12.56 -12.49
CA ILE A 88 -9.62 -12.27 -12.90
C ILE A 88 -10.42 -13.55 -13.15
N VAL A 89 -9.77 -14.60 -13.68
CA VAL A 89 -10.38 -15.90 -13.94
C VAL A 89 -10.73 -16.59 -12.63
N THR A 90 -9.79 -16.66 -11.68
CA THR A 90 -10.06 -17.28 -10.37
C THR A 90 -11.14 -16.54 -9.59
N ASN A 91 -11.26 -15.22 -9.78
CA ASN A 91 -12.34 -14.44 -9.18
C ASN A 91 -13.70 -14.80 -9.81
N ALA A 92 -13.79 -14.79 -11.15
CA ALA A 92 -15.02 -15.12 -11.87
C ALA A 92 -15.54 -16.53 -11.56
N ARG A 93 -14.63 -17.50 -11.35
CA ARG A 93 -15.01 -18.88 -10.98
C ARG A 93 -15.84 -18.95 -9.70
N ALA A 94 -15.58 -18.10 -8.71
CA ALA A 94 -16.35 -18.08 -7.46
C ALA A 94 -17.80 -17.59 -7.64
N HIS A 95 -18.10 -16.90 -8.74
CA HIS A 95 -19.43 -16.36 -9.05
C HIS A 95 -20.17 -17.15 -10.15
N ARG A 96 -19.53 -18.18 -10.74
CA ARG A 96 -20.14 -18.98 -11.79
C ARG A 96 -21.35 -19.74 -11.26
N GLY A 97 -22.46 -19.71 -12.00
CA GLY A 97 -23.69 -20.44 -11.67
C GLY A 97 -24.53 -19.80 -10.56
N GLN A 98 -24.18 -18.60 -10.10
CA GLN A 98 -25.00 -17.85 -9.16
C GLN A 98 -26.17 -17.18 -9.90
N ALA A 99 -27.37 -17.30 -9.35
CA ALA A 99 -28.58 -16.70 -9.94
C ALA A 99 -28.53 -15.15 -9.96
N VAL A 100 -27.81 -14.55 -9.00
CA VAL A 100 -27.63 -13.11 -8.87
C VAL A 100 -26.17 -12.80 -8.52
N VAL A 101 -25.60 -11.79 -9.19
CA VAL A 101 -24.25 -11.27 -8.89
C VAL A 101 -24.32 -9.77 -8.65
N LEU A 102 -24.02 -9.35 -7.41
CA LEU A 102 -23.95 -7.93 -7.06
C LEU A 102 -22.59 -7.36 -7.48
N ARG A 103 -22.62 -6.28 -8.27
CA ARG A 103 -21.42 -5.52 -8.66
C ARG A 103 -21.41 -4.18 -7.95
N MET A 104 -20.36 -3.93 -7.17
CA MET A 104 -20.10 -2.65 -6.52
C MET A 104 -18.71 -2.14 -6.90
N ASP A 105 -18.57 -0.83 -7.09
CA ASP A 105 -17.28 -0.17 -7.34
C ASP A 105 -17.14 1.07 -6.44
N VAL A 106 -15.93 1.35 -5.99
CA VAL A 106 -15.64 2.53 -5.18
C VAL A 106 -15.11 3.63 -6.07
N GLN A 107 -15.87 4.72 -6.19
CA GLN A 107 -15.45 5.89 -6.96
C GLN A 107 -14.13 6.45 -6.40
N ASP A 108 -13.19 6.70 -7.31
CA ASP A 108 -11.91 7.34 -7.04
C ASP A 108 -11.16 6.76 -5.81
N PHE A 109 -11.10 5.42 -5.73
CA PHE A 109 -10.51 4.64 -4.64
C PHE A 109 -9.17 5.18 -4.06
N PHE A 110 -8.23 5.57 -4.92
CA PHE A 110 -6.91 6.03 -4.47
C PHE A 110 -6.96 7.40 -3.76
N PRO A 111 -7.48 8.48 -4.38
CA PRO A 111 -7.63 9.76 -3.70
C PRO A 111 -8.66 9.74 -2.55
N SER A 112 -9.60 8.79 -2.54
CA SER A 112 -10.52 8.59 -1.41
C SER A 112 -9.86 7.87 -0.22
N THR A 113 -8.78 7.11 -0.45
CA THR A 113 -7.98 6.51 0.63
C THR A 113 -7.07 7.55 1.29
N LYS A 114 -7.56 8.20 2.34
CA LYS A 114 -6.85 9.29 3.02
C LYS A 114 -5.64 8.82 3.82
N ALA A 115 -4.64 9.70 3.93
CA ALA A 115 -3.40 9.46 4.68
C ALA A 115 -3.63 9.03 6.14
N ARG A 116 -4.70 9.50 6.79
CA ARG A 116 -5.09 9.05 8.13
C ARG A 116 -5.33 7.54 8.22
N HIS A 117 -5.95 6.92 7.20
CA HIS A 117 -6.22 5.48 7.20
C HIS A 117 -4.92 4.69 7.00
N VAL A 118 -4.06 5.16 6.10
CA VAL A 118 -2.73 4.59 5.87
C VAL A 118 -1.87 4.64 7.14
N ARG A 119 -1.88 5.78 7.84
CA ARG A 119 -1.18 5.97 9.11
C ARG A 119 -1.70 5.00 10.17
N ARG A 120 -3.03 4.91 10.34
CA ARG A 120 -3.68 3.99 11.29
C ARG A 120 -3.29 2.55 10.98
N TYR A 121 -3.27 2.16 9.71
CA TYR A 121 -2.84 0.83 9.29
C TYR A 121 -1.40 0.53 9.70
N PHE A 122 -0.44 1.40 9.40
CA PHE A 122 0.96 1.18 9.77
C PHE A 122 1.18 1.10 11.29
N ARG A 123 0.47 1.93 12.06
CA ARG A 123 0.49 1.86 13.53
C ARG A 123 -0.08 0.54 14.04
N ARG A 124 -1.20 0.08 13.46
CA ARG A 124 -1.86 -1.18 13.82
C ARG A 124 -0.99 -2.41 13.56
N ILE A 125 -0.20 -2.42 12.49
CA ILE A 125 0.74 -3.52 12.22
C ILE A 125 2.07 -3.40 12.99
N GLY A 126 2.15 -2.49 13.96
CA GLY A 126 3.22 -2.45 14.96
C GLY A 126 4.34 -1.46 14.71
N TRP A 127 4.25 -0.53 13.74
CA TRP A 127 5.32 0.47 13.52
C TRP A 127 5.25 1.63 14.50
N ASN A 128 6.40 2.09 15.00
CA ASN A 128 6.45 3.27 15.86
C ASN A 128 6.15 4.58 15.09
N ARG A 129 6.00 5.71 15.80
CA ARG A 129 5.68 7.02 15.19
C ARG A 129 6.70 7.41 14.11
N ARG A 130 7.99 7.40 14.43
CA ARG A 130 9.08 7.80 13.52
C ARG A 130 9.14 6.94 12.26
N ALA A 131 8.98 5.62 12.39
CA ALA A 131 8.95 4.71 11.24
C ALA A 131 7.67 4.88 10.41
N THR A 132 6.54 5.12 11.07
CA THR A 132 5.27 5.41 10.40
C THR A 132 5.37 6.69 9.57
N ASP A 133 6.00 7.75 10.09
CA ASP A 133 6.17 9.00 9.35
C ASP A 133 6.98 8.82 8.06
N LEU A 134 8.04 7.99 8.10
CA LEU A 134 8.80 7.62 6.88
C LEU A 134 7.93 6.81 5.91
N LEU A 135 7.20 5.80 6.40
CA LEU A 135 6.29 5.00 5.57
C LEU A 135 5.19 5.87 4.92
N MET A 136 4.63 6.81 5.67
CA MET A 136 3.68 7.80 5.16
C MET A 136 4.30 8.64 4.05
N ARG A 137 5.52 9.14 4.26
CA ARG A 137 6.27 9.93 3.26
C ARG A 137 6.46 9.16 1.94
N PHE A 138 6.65 7.84 1.98
CA PHE A 138 6.86 7.03 0.78
C PHE A 138 5.58 6.50 0.14
N CYS A 139 4.51 6.31 0.92
CA CYS A 139 3.29 5.66 0.46
C CYS A 139 2.13 6.63 0.21
N THR A 140 2.22 7.89 0.62
CA THR A 140 1.18 8.90 0.40
C THR A 140 1.73 10.12 -0.32
N HIS A 141 0.85 10.82 -1.04
CA HIS A 141 1.13 12.09 -1.72
C HIS A 141 -0.12 12.96 -1.61
N GLU A 142 0.04 14.25 -1.34
CA GLU A 142 -1.09 15.21 -1.19
C GLU A 142 -2.23 14.69 -0.29
N GLY A 143 -1.87 14.04 0.84
CA GLY A 143 -2.84 13.56 1.82
C GLY A 143 -3.62 12.30 1.43
N SER A 144 -3.29 11.62 0.33
CA SER A 144 -3.96 10.38 -0.10
C SER A 144 -2.98 9.37 -0.73
N LEU A 145 -3.48 8.22 -1.19
CA LEU A 145 -2.66 7.27 -1.95
C LEU A 145 -2.47 7.77 -3.39
N PRO A 146 -1.22 7.89 -3.89
CA PRO A 146 -0.97 8.31 -5.26
C PRO A 146 -1.39 7.22 -6.25
N GLN A 147 -2.11 7.62 -7.31
CA GLN A 147 -2.49 6.73 -8.39
C GLN A 147 -1.29 6.51 -9.33
N GLY A 148 -0.69 5.31 -9.30
CA GLY A 148 0.50 4.97 -10.09
C GLY A 148 1.67 4.42 -9.27
N ALA A 149 1.65 4.62 -7.95
CA ALA A 149 2.64 4.05 -7.03
C ALA A 149 2.42 2.54 -6.81
N ARG A 150 3.52 1.79 -6.72
CA ARG A 150 3.49 0.32 -6.61
C ARG A 150 2.93 -0.17 -5.28
N THR A 151 2.99 0.64 -4.24
CA THR A 151 2.44 0.33 -2.91
C THR A 151 0.95 0.61 -2.80
N SER A 152 0.41 1.56 -3.58
CA SER A 152 -0.94 2.10 -3.38
C SER A 152 -2.02 1.04 -3.42
N SER A 153 -1.99 0.12 -4.40
CA SER A 153 -3.03 -0.91 -4.53
C SER A 153 -3.10 -1.83 -3.30
N LYS A 154 -1.94 -2.27 -2.79
CA LYS A 154 -1.87 -3.16 -1.62
C LYS A 154 -2.22 -2.42 -0.34
N VAL A 155 -1.69 -1.21 -0.14
CA VAL A 155 -2.00 -0.38 1.04
C VAL A 155 -3.49 -0.04 1.07
N GLY A 156 -4.07 0.38 -0.05
CA GLY A 156 -5.50 0.70 -0.13
C GLY A 156 -6.39 -0.48 0.25
N GLY A 157 -6.08 -1.68 -0.27
CA GLY A 157 -6.83 -2.90 0.08
C GLY A 157 -6.73 -3.29 1.56
N HIS A 158 -5.70 -2.84 2.29
CA HIS A 158 -5.59 -3.03 3.74
C HIS A 158 -6.23 -1.91 4.57
N CYS A 159 -6.42 -0.72 3.99
CA CYS A 159 -6.93 0.47 4.69
C CYS A 159 -8.45 0.63 4.59
N ASN A 160 -9.06 0.18 3.49
CA ASN A 160 -10.50 0.32 3.23
C ASN A 160 -11.28 -0.96 3.58
N ARG A 161 -10.88 -1.62 4.67
CA ARG A 161 -11.56 -2.79 5.21
C ARG A 161 -12.07 -2.47 6.62
#